data_AF-A0A6A4WY38-F1
#
_entry.id   AF-A0A6A4WY38-F1
#
_cell.length_a   1.000
_cell.length_b   1.000
_cell.length_c   1.000
_cell.angle_alpha   90.00
_cell.angle_beta   90.00
_cell.angle_gamma   90.00
#
_symmetry.space_group_name_H-M   'P 1'
#
loop_
_entity.id
_entity.type
_entity.pdbx_description
1 polymer ?
#
loop_
_entity_poly.entity_id
_entity_poly.type
_entity_poly.pdbx_seq_one_letter_code
_entity_poly.pdbx_strand_id
1 'polypeptide(L)'
;MVIILFFDLLLFLVLYKTQSEDSLWYNSSDLTAAWDRLVAGATADQVRAAANLRHDLVDVTREVLTGLLTAYHGRLVGAFSDNNIVLLREEGAVILELLADLDTVLNTDKDFLLGAWVKQAREAASSEEEGVQFVYNLLNQLTLWGPRANIVDYAAKQWSGLMHDYYRARWRVFIT
;
A
#
# COMPACT_ATOMS: atom_id res chain seq x y z
N MET A 1 -14.93 22.50 -3.20
CA MET A 1 -15.56 21.36 -3.92
C MET A 1 -14.53 20.45 -4.62
N VAL A 2 -13.28 20.37 -4.11
CA VAL A 2 -12.24 19.44 -4.57
C VAL A 2 -11.87 18.43 -3.47
N ILE A 3 -12.19 18.76 -2.21
CA ILE A 3 -11.82 18.00 -1.00
C ILE A 3 -12.67 16.74 -0.80
N ILE A 4 -13.91 16.70 -1.34
CA ILE A 4 -14.81 15.55 -1.16
C ILE A 4 -14.41 14.36 -2.06
N LEU A 5 -13.71 14.60 -3.18
CA LEU A 5 -13.27 13.54 -4.09
C LEU A 5 -11.98 12.83 -3.64
N PHE A 6 -11.22 13.42 -2.71
CA PHE A 6 -10.04 12.79 -2.11
C PHE A 6 -10.38 12.01 -0.84
N PHE A 7 -11.58 12.20 -0.29
CA PHE A 7 -12.07 11.48 0.89
C PHE A 7 -12.30 9.98 0.64
N ASP A 8 -12.27 9.53 -0.63
CA ASP A 8 -12.38 8.12 -1.02
C ASP A 8 -11.03 7.45 -1.35
N LEU A 9 -9.87 8.13 -1.20
CA LEU A 9 -8.57 7.43 -1.05
C LEU A 9 -8.53 6.60 0.22
N LEU A 10 -9.49 6.82 1.11
CA LEU A 10 -9.59 6.21 2.40
C LEU A 10 -9.97 4.73 2.34
N LEU A 11 -10.33 4.12 1.20
CA LEU A 11 -10.81 2.74 1.27
C LEU A 11 -9.73 1.69 1.62
N PHE A 12 -8.44 2.01 1.45
CA PHE A 12 -7.35 1.20 2.04
C PHE A 12 -7.18 1.42 3.55
N LEU A 13 -7.65 2.57 4.03
CA LEU A 13 -7.79 2.93 5.44
C LEU A 13 -9.21 2.68 5.97
N VAL A 14 -10.18 2.12 5.24
CA VAL A 14 -11.58 1.95 5.71
C VAL A 14 -11.83 0.61 6.40
N LEU A 15 -10.81 -0.24 6.55
CA LEU A 15 -10.74 -1.11 7.73
C LEU A 15 -10.19 -0.38 8.98
N TYR A 16 -9.69 0.85 8.83
CA TYR A 16 -9.24 1.78 9.89
C TYR A 16 -10.04 3.10 9.86
N LYS A 17 -11.35 2.98 10.03
CA LYS A 17 -12.24 4.13 10.25
C LYS A 17 -11.65 5.02 11.36
N THR A 18 -11.07 6.18 11.02
CA THR A 18 -10.69 7.28 11.94
C THR A 18 -10.15 6.78 13.28
N GLN A 19 -9.06 6.05 13.20
CA GLN A 19 -8.65 5.17 14.26
C GLN A 19 -7.30 5.79 14.74
N SER A 20 -7.29 6.46 15.90
CA SER A 20 -6.06 6.90 16.60
C SER A 20 -5.17 5.68 16.93
N GLU A 21 -4.09 5.73 17.71
CA GLU A 21 -3.48 4.45 18.16
C GLU A 21 -4.48 3.58 18.98
N ASP A 22 -5.53 4.18 19.56
CA ASP A 22 -6.53 3.55 20.47
C ASP A 22 -7.57 2.64 19.81
N SER A 23 -7.25 2.10 18.64
CA SER A 23 -8.24 1.91 17.58
C SER A 23 -7.99 0.62 16.79
N LEU A 24 -6.72 0.23 16.77
CA LEU A 24 -6.27 -1.10 16.44
C LEU A 24 -6.96 -2.07 17.41
N TRP A 25 -7.42 -3.21 16.89
CA TRP A 25 -7.93 -4.29 17.74
C TRP A 25 -6.79 -5.03 18.48
N TYR A 26 -5.54 -4.57 18.29
CA TYR A 26 -4.32 -5.08 18.88
C TYR A 26 -3.39 -3.92 19.28
N ASN A 27 -2.36 -4.21 20.08
CA ASN A 27 -1.34 -3.20 20.44
C ASN A 27 -0.26 -3.14 19.34
N SER A 28 -0.07 -1.99 18.70
CA SER A 28 0.92 -1.79 17.64
C SER A 28 2.35 -2.13 18.09
N SER A 29 2.67 -1.95 19.37
CA SER A 29 3.99 -2.29 19.90
C SER A 29 4.30 -3.78 19.90
N ASP A 30 3.29 -4.64 19.95
CA ASP A 30 3.48 -6.10 19.85
C ASP A 30 3.93 -6.48 18.42
N LEU A 31 3.36 -5.82 17.41
CA LEU A 31 3.73 -6.02 16.00
C LEU A 31 5.17 -5.56 15.73
N THR A 32 5.54 -4.36 16.19
CA THR A 32 6.92 -3.86 16.00
C THR A 32 7.93 -4.72 16.74
N ALA A 33 7.60 -5.18 17.95
CA ALA A 33 8.47 -6.09 18.69
C ALA A 33 8.58 -7.48 18.04
N ALA A 34 7.53 -7.97 17.36
CA ALA A 34 7.59 -9.20 16.57
C ALA A 34 8.45 -9.00 15.31
N TRP A 35 8.30 -7.87 14.62
CA TRP A 35 9.10 -7.49 13.47
C TRP A 35 10.59 -7.41 13.80
N ASP A 36 10.97 -6.74 14.90
CA ASP A 36 12.36 -6.65 15.36
C ASP A 36 12.98 -8.04 15.56
N ARG A 37 12.22 -8.98 16.14
CA ARG A 37 12.67 -10.36 16.35
C ARG A 37 12.79 -11.14 15.04
N LEU A 38 11.86 -10.95 14.10
CA LEU A 38 11.92 -11.58 12.79
C LEU A 38 13.15 -11.10 12.02
N VAL A 39 13.39 -9.79 11.97
CA VAL A 39 14.56 -9.21 11.28
C VAL A 39 15.85 -9.65 11.95
N ALA A 40 15.94 -9.62 13.28
CA ALA A 40 17.14 -10.03 14.01
C ALA A 40 17.43 -11.54 13.89
N GLY A 41 16.39 -12.36 13.77
CA GLY A 41 16.50 -13.82 13.65
C GLY A 41 16.73 -14.34 12.23
N ALA A 42 16.48 -13.51 11.21
CA ALA A 42 16.54 -13.90 9.81
C ALA A 42 17.89 -13.56 9.17
N THR A 43 18.75 -14.56 9.00
CA THR A 43 19.98 -14.37 8.19
C THR A 43 19.66 -14.33 6.70
N ALA A 44 20.51 -13.67 5.91
CA ALA A 44 20.32 -13.58 4.46
C ALA A 44 20.29 -14.95 3.76
N ASP A 45 21.05 -15.94 4.25
CA ASP A 45 21.03 -17.31 3.72
C ASP A 45 19.71 -18.02 4.03
N GLN A 46 19.18 -17.87 5.24
CA GLN A 46 17.89 -18.44 5.62
C GLN A 46 16.75 -17.83 4.80
N VAL A 47 16.73 -16.51 4.61
CA VAL A 47 15.73 -15.81 3.79
C VAL A 47 15.79 -16.25 2.32
N ARG A 48 17.00 -16.51 1.79
CA ARG A 48 17.15 -17.07 0.43
C ARG A 48 16.66 -18.51 0.34
N ALA A 49 16.97 -19.35 1.34
CA ALA A 49 16.66 -20.77 1.31
C ALA A 49 15.20 -21.11 1.67
N ALA A 50 14.55 -20.31 2.51
CA ALA A 50 13.21 -20.56 3.03
C ALA A 50 12.19 -19.53 2.51
N ALA A 51 11.40 -19.93 1.50
CA ALA A 51 10.43 -19.05 0.87
C ALA A 51 9.33 -18.55 1.82
N ASN A 52 8.89 -19.40 2.76
CA ASN A 52 7.91 -19.02 3.78
C ASN A 52 8.47 -17.95 4.73
N LEU A 53 9.72 -18.09 5.21
CA LEU A 53 10.34 -17.08 6.06
C LEU A 53 10.48 -15.74 5.34
N ARG A 54 10.86 -15.76 4.05
CA ARG A 54 10.91 -14.53 3.24
C ARG A 54 9.52 -13.89 3.11
N HIS A 55 8.50 -14.69 2.83
CA HIS A 55 7.13 -14.21 2.72
C HIS A 55 6.65 -13.56 4.01
N ASP A 56 6.83 -14.23 5.16
CA ASP A 56 6.44 -13.71 6.48
C ASP A 56 7.21 -12.42 6.81
N LEU A 57 8.49 -12.34 6.45
CA LEU A 57 9.31 -11.15 6.67
C LEU A 57 8.79 -9.96 5.84
N VAL A 58 8.43 -10.19 4.57
CA VAL A 58 7.82 -9.17 3.70
C VAL A 58 6.47 -8.73 4.26
N ASP A 59 5.63 -9.68 4.66
CA ASP A 59 4.26 -9.40 5.13
C ASP A 59 4.25 -8.61 6.44
N VAL A 60 5.06 -9.01 7.42
CA VAL A 60 5.16 -8.29 8.70
C VAL A 60 5.81 -6.91 8.51
N THR A 61 6.84 -6.80 7.68
CA THR A 61 7.45 -5.49 7.37
C THR A 61 6.44 -4.56 6.71
N ARG A 62 5.65 -5.08 5.77
CA ARG A 62 4.57 -4.34 5.11
C ARG A 62 3.53 -3.82 6.11
N GLU A 63 3.10 -4.63 7.08
CA GLU A 63 2.15 -4.20 8.11
C GLU A 63 2.75 -3.10 9.01
N VAL A 64 4.01 -3.23 9.42
CA VAL A 64 4.70 -2.20 10.23
C VAL A 64 4.78 -0.86 9.47
N LEU A 65 5.17 -0.89 8.20
CA LEU A 65 5.21 0.31 7.35
C LEU A 65 3.81 0.92 7.15
N THR A 66 2.77 0.09 7.09
CA THR A 66 1.37 0.55 7.00
C THR A 66 0.91 1.25 8.29
N GLY A 67 1.33 0.73 9.45
CA GLY A 67 1.12 1.40 10.74
C GLY A 67 1.81 2.77 10.79
N LEU A 68 3.07 2.86 10.34
CA LEU A 68 3.79 4.14 10.23
C LEU A 68 3.07 5.11 9.28
N LEU A 69 2.67 4.65 8.09
CA LEU A 69 1.92 5.46 7.12
C LEU A 69 0.65 6.06 7.74
N THR A 70 -0.05 5.28 8.58
CA THR A 70 -1.26 5.70 9.28
C THR A 70 -0.97 6.80 10.32
N ALA A 71 0.10 6.65 11.10
CA ALA A 71 0.54 7.65 12.07
C ALA A 71 0.93 8.98 11.39
N TYR A 72 1.72 8.92 10.32
CA TYR A 72 2.15 10.09 9.53
C TYR A 72 0.97 10.76 8.81
N HIS A 73 0.02 9.98 8.30
CA HIS A 73 -1.23 10.54 7.77
C HIS A 73 -2.00 11.34 8.84
N GLY A 74 -2.12 10.81 10.06
CA GLY A 74 -2.75 11.53 11.16
C GLY A 74 -2.08 12.88 11.46
N ARG A 75 -0.75 12.92 11.45
CA ARG A 75 0.03 14.17 11.61
C ARG A 75 -0.19 15.14 10.46
N LEU A 76 -0.19 14.65 9.22
CA LEU A 76 -0.48 15.46 8.04
C LEU A 76 -1.88 16.11 8.12
N VAL A 77 -2.89 15.34 8.53
CA VAL A 77 -4.27 15.85 8.72
C VAL A 77 -4.32 16.91 9.83
N GLY A 78 -3.57 16.70 10.92
CA GLY A 78 -3.40 17.71 11.97
C GLY A 78 -2.77 18.98 11.44
N ALA A 79 -1.65 18.87 10.72
CA ALA A 79 -0.95 20.00 10.10
C ALA A 79 -1.83 20.78 9.12
N PHE A 80 -2.65 20.08 8.33
CA PHE A 80 -3.63 20.70 7.45
C PHE A 80 -4.68 21.49 8.24
N SER A 81 -5.23 20.88 9.30
CA SER A 81 -6.24 21.50 10.15
C SER A 81 -5.73 22.78 10.84
N ASP A 82 -4.46 22.78 11.22
CA ASP A 82 -3.78 23.92 11.84
C ASP A 82 -3.26 24.96 10.83
N ASN A 83 -3.48 24.75 9.52
CA ASN A 83 -2.91 25.55 8.43
C ASN A 83 -1.37 25.62 8.45
N ASN A 84 -0.70 24.62 9.03
CA ASN A 84 0.75 24.55 9.11
C ASN A 84 1.32 23.91 7.83
N ILE A 85 1.56 24.76 6.82
CA ILE A 85 2.03 24.31 5.50
C ILE A 85 3.43 23.70 5.53
N VAL A 86 4.31 24.15 6.45
CA VAL A 86 5.65 23.59 6.58
C VAL A 86 5.54 22.14 7.04
N LEU A 87 4.83 21.90 8.13
CA LEU A 87 4.64 20.55 8.67
C LEU A 87 3.86 19.66 7.69
N LEU A 88 2.84 20.17 7.01
CA LEU A 88 2.11 19.41 5.99
C LEU A 88 3.03 18.86 4.90
N ARG A 89 3.99 19.67 4.43
CA ARG A 89 4.97 19.25 3.41
C ARG A 89 5.98 18.25 3.95
N GLU A 90 6.44 18.45 5.18
CA GLU A 90 7.37 17.52 5.84
C GLU A 90 6.73 16.14 6.04
N GLU A 91 5.54 16.08 6.64
CA GLU A 91 4.80 14.83 6.84
C GLU A 91 4.42 14.16 5.51
N GLY A 92 4.06 14.97 4.50
CA GLY A 92 3.79 14.49 3.14
C GLY A 92 5.01 13.87 2.46
N ALA A 93 6.20 14.48 2.61
CA ALA A 93 7.43 13.91 2.09
C ALA A 93 7.71 12.53 2.71
N VAL A 94 7.52 12.39 4.03
CA VAL A 94 7.69 11.09 4.71
C VAL A 94 6.69 10.04 4.20
N ILE A 95 5.42 10.43 3.98
CA ILE A 95 4.42 9.52 3.38
C ILE A 95 4.87 9.01 2.00
N LEU A 96 5.45 9.89 1.16
CA LEU A 96 5.94 9.49 -0.16
C LEU A 96 7.17 8.59 -0.12
N GLU A 97 8.00 8.72 0.92
CA GLU A 97 9.13 7.82 1.19
C GLU A 97 8.64 6.46 1.68
N LEU A 98 7.73 6.41 2.66
CA LEU A 98 7.13 5.17 3.16
C LEU A 98 6.43 4.37 2.05
N LEU A 99 5.75 5.02 1.11
CA LEU A 99 5.15 4.35 -0.04
C LEU A 99 6.19 3.78 -1.02
N ALA A 100 7.37 4.41 -1.13
CA ALA A 100 8.48 3.90 -1.94
C ALA A 100 9.17 2.71 -1.24
N ASP A 101 9.32 2.77 0.09
CA ASP A 101 9.85 1.67 0.89
C ASP A 101 8.91 0.46 0.86
N LEU A 102 7.60 0.68 0.94
CA LEU A 102 6.58 -0.35 0.74
C LEU A 102 6.75 -1.03 -0.62
N ASP A 103 6.83 -0.25 -1.71
CA ASP A 103 7.02 -0.83 -3.05
C ASP A 103 8.32 -1.66 -3.14
N THR A 104 9.40 -1.16 -2.54
CA THR A 104 10.71 -1.83 -2.49
C THR A 104 10.63 -3.18 -1.76
N VAL A 105 10.02 -3.22 -0.57
CA VAL A 105 9.87 -4.45 0.23
C VAL A 105 8.98 -5.45 -0.49
N LEU A 106 7.84 -5.01 -1.02
CA LEU A 106 6.91 -5.84 -1.78
C LEU A 106 7.56 -6.44 -3.04
N ASN A 107 8.54 -5.75 -3.63
CA ASN A 107 9.25 -6.24 -4.81
C ASN A 107 10.20 -7.42 -4.52
N THR A 108 10.39 -7.80 -3.25
CA THR A 108 11.34 -8.87 -2.87
C THR A 108 10.73 -10.27 -2.85
N ASP A 109 9.40 -10.40 -2.99
CA ASP A 109 8.73 -11.70 -3.09
C ASP A 109 7.65 -11.72 -4.16
N LYS A 110 7.61 -12.81 -4.94
CA LYS A 110 6.76 -13.00 -6.12
C LYS A 110 5.26 -12.85 -5.82
N ASP A 111 4.83 -13.14 -4.59
CA ASP A 111 3.42 -13.16 -4.22
C ASP A 111 2.85 -11.74 -4.02
N PHE A 112 3.73 -10.73 -4.00
CA PHE A 112 3.37 -9.31 -3.86
C PHE A 112 3.64 -8.49 -5.13
N LEU A 113 3.84 -9.11 -6.29
CA LEU A 113 4.15 -8.41 -7.55
C LEU A 113 2.90 -8.25 -8.43
N LEU A 114 2.49 -7.02 -8.76
CA LEU A 114 1.43 -6.79 -9.74
C LEU A 114 1.77 -7.43 -11.11
N GLY A 115 3.03 -7.38 -11.51
CA GLY A 115 3.51 -7.95 -12.77
C GLY A 115 3.23 -9.45 -12.91
N ALA A 116 3.26 -10.21 -11.81
CA ALA A 116 2.94 -11.63 -11.83
C ALA A 116 1.46 -11.88 -12.17
N TRP A 117 0.55 -11.03 -11.68
CA TRP A 117 -0.88 -11.10 -11.97
C TRP A 117 -1.21 -10.59 -13.38
N VAL A 118 -0.55 -9.53 -13.83
CA VAL A 118 -0.66 -9.03 -15.21
C VAL A 118 -0.22 -10.09 -16.21
N LYS A 119 0.88 -10.81 -15.92
CA LYS A 119 1.35 -11.92 -16.75
C LYS A 119 0.31 -13.04 -16.83
N GLN A 120 -0.23 -13.47 -15.69
CA GLN A 120 -1.28 -14.50 -15.65
C GLN A 120 -2.54 -14.08 -16.41
N ALA A 121 -2.96 -12.81 -16.28
CA ALA A 121 -4.11 -12.28 -17.03
C ALA A 121 -3.89 -12.35 -18.55
N ARG A 122 -2.68 -12.07 -19.03
CA ARG A 122 -2.34 -12.22 -20.46
C ARG A 122 -2.26 -13.69 -20.91
N GLU A 123 -1.67 -14.55 -20.09
CA GLU A 123 -1.53 -15.98 -20.39
C GLU A 123 -2.87 -16.73 -20.40
N ALA A 124 -3.88 -16.20 -19.71
CA ALA A 124 -5.24 -16.75 -19.73
C ALA A 124 -6.04 -16.40 -21.01
N ALA A 125 -5.54 -15.49 -21.85
CA ALA A 125 -6.22 -15.03 -23.04
C ALA A 125 -5.92 -15.89 -24.28
N SER A 126 -6.85 -15.93 -25.22
CA SER A 126 -6.77 -16.66 -26.49
C SER A 126 -6.24 -15.80 -27.64
N SER A 127 -6.16 -14.47 -27.46
CA SER A 127 -5.56 -13.52 -28.40
C SER A 127 -4.92 -12.34 -27.67
N GLU A 128 -4.12 -11.53 -28.37
CA GLU A 128 -3.50 -10.33 -27.79
C GLU A 128 -4.56 -9.29 -27.40
N GLU A 129 -5.61 -9.12 -28.21
CA GLU A 129 -6.72 -8.20 -27.92
C GLU A 129 -7.46 -8.60 -26.63
N GLU A 130 -7.71 -9.90 -26.44
CA GLU A 130 -8.31 -10.41 -25.21
C GLU A 130 -7.36 -10.25 -24.02
N GLY A 131 -6.04 -10.44 -24.22
CA GLY A 131 -5.03 -10.20 -23.20
C GLY A 131 -5.02 -8.76 -22.70
N VAL A 132 -5.13 -7.79 -23.61
CA VAL A 132 -5.28 -6.36 -23.25
C VAL A 132 -6.56 -6.14 -22.43
N GLN A 133 -7.68 -6.76 -22.83
CA GLN A 133 -8.94 -6.66 -22.09
C GLN A 133 -8.85 -7.27 -20.69
N PHE A 134 -8.17 -8.41 -20.52
CA PHE A 134 -8.00 -9.06 -19.21
C PHE A 134 -7.10 -8.24 -18.29
N VAL A 135 -6.04 -7.61 -18.81
CA VAL A 135 -5.23 -6.68 -18.03
C VAL A 135 -6.05 -5.46 -17.62
N TYR A 136 -6.86 -4.90 -18.52
CA TYR A 136 -7.79 -3.81 -18.15
C TYR A 136 -8.75 -4.24 -17.03
N ASN A 137 -9.35 -5.43 -17.14
CA ASN A 137 -10.28 -5.95 -16.13
C ASN A 137 -9.59 -6.12 -14.77
N LEU A 138 -8.38 -6.69 -14.74
CA LEU A 138 -7.58 -6.84 -13.52
C LEU A 138 -7.30 -5.48 -12.87
N LEU A 139 -6.73 -4.54 -13.62
CA LEU A 139 -6.37 -3.23 -13.08
C LEU A 139 -7.61 -2.46 -12.62
N ASN A 140 -8.70 -2.51 -13.38
CA ASN A 140 -9.96 -1.90 -13.00
C ASN A 140 -10.51 -2.53 -11.73
N GLN A 141 -10.52 -3.86 -11.58
CA GLN A 141 -10.97 -4.54 -10.36
C GLN A 141 -10.18 -4.11 -9.13
N LEU A 142 -8.86 -4.01 -9.25
CA LEU A 142 -7.97 -3.62 -8.14
C LEU A 142 -8.10 -2.16 -7.73
N THR A 143 -8.60 -1.30 -8.63
CA THR A 143 -8.62 0.16 -8.45
C THR A 143 -10.04 0.73 -8.48
N LEU A 144 -10.59 1.04 -9.65
CA LEU A 144 -11.85 1.76 -9.83
C LEU A 144 -13.10 0.90 -9.63
N TRP A 145 -12.93 -0.42 -9.71
CA TRP A 145 -13.94 -1.49 -9.68
C TRP A 145 -15.04 -1.42 -10.76
N GLY A 146 -15.17 -0.29 -11.45
CA GLY A 146 -16.12 -0.06 -12.53
C GLY A 146 -15.74 1.17 -13.37
N PRO A 147 -16.38 1.35 -14.54
CA PRO A 147 -15.97 2.32 -15.55
C PRO A 147 -16.10 3.78 -15.10
N ARG A 148 -16.81 4.04 -14.00
CA ARG A 148 -17.01 5.36 -13.43
C ARG A 148 -16.51 5.46 -12.00
N ALA A 149 -15.49 4.68 -11.63
CA ALA A 149 -14.95 4.65 -10.27
C ALA A 149 -16.04 4.31 -9.24
N ASN A 150 -16.78 3.23 -9.53
CA ASN A 150 -18.03 2.92 -8.83
C ASN A 150 -17.83 2.53 -7.36
N ILE A 151 -16.76 1.80 -7.06
CA ILE A 151 -16.39 1.41 -5.69
C ILE A 151 -14.85 1.43 -5.59
N VAL A 152 -14.31 2.64 -5.55
CA VAL A 152 -12.86 2.89 -5.57
C VAL A 152 -12.16 2.15 -4.44
N ASP A 153 -11.05 1.51 -4.76
CA ASP A 153 -10.14 0.81 -3.84
C ASP A 153 -10.76 -0.39 -3.09
N TYR A 154 -11.95 -0.86 -3.48
CA TYR A 154 -12.63 -1.96 -2.79
C TYR A 154 -11.81 -3.26 -2.74
N ALA A 155 -11.24 -3.65 -3.88
CA ALA A 155 -10.41 -4.85 -3.99
C ALA A 155 -8.92 -4.51 -4.04
N ALA A 156 -8.53 -3.39 -3.45
CA ALA A 156 -7.17 -2.93 -3.43
C ALA A 156 -6.19 -3.97 -2.87
N LYS A 157 -4.91 -3.81 -3.24
CA LYS A 157 -3.82 -4.70 -2.85
C LYS A 157 -2.56 -3.90 -2.56
N GLN A 158 -1.81 -4.34 -1.56
CA GLN A 158 -0.44 -3.89 -1.36
C GLN A 158 0.51 -4.73 -2.23
N TRP A 159 0.59 -4.38 -3.51
CA TRP A 159 1.51 -5.02 -4.46
C TRP A 159 2.50 -4.00 -5.04
N SER A 160 3.74 -4.45 -5.26
CA SER A 160 4.75 -3.68 -5.97
C SER A 160 4.29 -3.39 -7.41
N GLY A 161 4.64 -2.20 -7.90
CA GLY A 161 4.08 -1.60 -9.11
C GLY A 161 2.79 -0.83 -8.81
N LEU A 162 1.84 -1.43 -8.09
CA LEU A 162 0.62 -0.72 -7.70
C LEU A 162 0.89 0.36 -6.64
N MET A 163 1.79 0.09 -5.67
CA MET A 163 2.21 1.08 -4.68
C MET A 163 2.88 2.28 -5.34
N HIS A 164 3.81 2.04 -6.25
CA HIS A 164 4.51 3.09 -6.98
C HIS A 164 3.63 3.87 -7.97
N ASP A 165 2.96 3.19 -8.90
CA ASP A 165 2.33 3.83 -10.06
C ASP A 165 0.92 4.36 -9.76
N TYR A 166 0.22 3.77 -8.79
CA TYR A 166 -1.16 4.16 -8.46
C TYR A 166 -1.25 4.93 -7.13
N TYR A 167 -0.88 4.32 -6.01
CA TYR A 167 -1.10 4.96 -4.70
C TYR A 167 -0.12 6.12 -4.44
N ARG A 168 1.19 5.92 -4.66
CA ARG A 168 2.19 6.97 -4.48
C ARG A 168 1.99 8.13 -5.45
N ALA A 169 1.55 7.86 -6.68
CA ALA A 169 1.20 8.91 -7.63
C ALA A 169 0.02 9.77 -7.14
N ARG A 170 -1.04 9.15 -6.61
CA ARG A 170 -2.19 9.88 -6.01
C ARG A 170 -1.78 10.72 -4.81
N TRP A 171 -0.95 10.18 -3.91
CA TRP A 171 -0.42 10.92 -2.77
C TRP A 171 0.43 12.12 -3.19
N ARG A 172 1.25 11.96 -4.24
CA ARG A 172 2.06 13.07 -4.75
C ARG A 172 1.19 14.22 -5.20
N VAL A 173 0.15 13.95 -5.98
CA VAL A 173 -0.82 14.97 -6.43
C VAL A 173 -1.54 15.64 -5.26
N PHE A 174 -1.79 14.92 -4.17
CA PHE A 174 -2.42 15.48 -2.98
C PHE A 174 -1.50 16.43 -2.19
N ILE A 175 -0.21 16.08 -2.10
CA ILE A 175 0.78 16.81 -1.29
C ILE A 175 1.36 18.02 -2.04
N THR A 176 1.49 17.94 -3.37
CA THR A 176 2.07 19.00 -4.23
C THR A 176 1.02 19.95 -4.78
#